data_AF-A0A448GW63-F1
#
_entry.id   AF-A0A448GW63-F1
#
_cell.length_a   1.000
_cell.length_b   1.000
_cell.length_c   1.000
_cell.angle_alpha   90.00
_cell.angle_beta   90.00
_cell.angle_gamma   90.00
#
_symmetry.space_group_name_H-M   'P 1'
#
loop_
_entity.id
_entity.type
_entity.pdbx_description
1 polymer ?
#
loop_
_entity_poly.entity_id
_entity_poly.type
_entity_poly.pdbx_seq_one_letter_code
_entity_poly.pdbx_strand_id
1 'polypeptide(L)'
;MNARIYQQIYKKSTGSSLLEVLMALLLLSVVALGLLLVQGRLLISSSSADLKSQAVQLINNDYHALRNFDDNQKRSYRLALSQIASSATTLQEYRRAAQAPRMDCYQGCSADAYAQSLAIQTANAAAQANVVITATTCPSGYCWVAMWGSAAFAGYDCQARLASTASADCLIMGGL
;
A
#
# COMPACT_ATOMS: atom_id res chain seq x y z
N MET A 1 -10.55 14.52 79.61
CA MET A 1 -9.86 14.66 78.31
C MET A 1 -10.60 13.79 77.32
N ASN A 2 -11.50 14.42 76.56
CA ASN A 2 -12.57 13.80 75.80
C ASN A 2 -12.25 13.70 74.31
N ALA A 3 -12.68 12.59 73.72
CA ALA A 3 -13.28 12.51 72.39
C ALA A 3 -12.52 13.17 71.22
N ARG A 4 -11.36 12.62 70.87
CA ARG A 4 -10.87 12.66 69.49
C ARG A 4 -10.43 11.25 69.13
N ILE A 5 -10.67 10.84 67.88
CA ILE A 5 -10.18 9.61 67.20
C ILE A 5 -11.26 8.57 66.82
N TYR A 6 -12.53 8.66 67.23
CA TYR A 6 -13.51 7.61 66.86
C TYR A 6 -14.34 7.80 65.58
N GLN A 7 -14.27 8.90 64.81
CA GLN A 7 -15.26 9.13 63.74
C GLN A 7 -14.77 9.79 62.45
N GLN A 8 -13.50 9.64 62.05
CA GLN A 8 -13.06 10.07 60.71
C GLN A 8 -12.92 8.94 59.67
N ILE A 9 -13.36 7.73 59.99
CA ILE A 9 -13.64 6.71 58.97
C ILE A 9 -15.14 6.75 58.67
N TYR A 10 -15.64 7.91 58.26
CA TYR A 10 -16.84 7.95 57.42
C TYR A 10 -16.45 7.27 56.11
N LYS A 11 -16.59 5.94 56.07
CA LYS A 11 -16.74 5.19 54.83
C LYS A 11 -17.92 5.82 54.11
N LYS A 12 -17.62 6.73 53.18
CA LYS A 12 -18.57 7.19 52.18
C LYS A 12 -18.84 6.00 51.26
N SER A 13 -19.72 5.11 51.71
CA SER A 13 -20.41 4.17 50.85
C SER A 13 -21.40 4.98 50.01
N THR A 14 -20.87 5.70 49.03
CA THR A 14 -21.68 6.31 47.97
C THR A 14 -22.24 5.15 47.17
N GLY A 15 -23.48 4.77 47.47
CA GLY A 15 -24.23 3.86 46.62
C GLY A 15 -24.31 4.50 45.24
N SER A 16 -23.63 3.92 44.26
CA SER A 16 -23.72 4.32 42.86
C SER A 16 -25.20 4.26 42.46
N SER A 17 -25.80 5.42 42.19
CA SER A 17 -27.17 5.46 41.70
C SER A 17 -27.22 4.71 40.37
N LEU A 18 -28.26 3.90 40.14
CA LEU A 18 -28.40 3.12 38.90
C LEU A 18 -28.34 4.03 37.65
N LEU A 19 -28.79 5.27 37.79
CA LEU A 19 -28.67 6.33 36.79
C LEU A 19 -27.21 6.69 36.47
N GLU A 20 -26.35 6.77 37.47
CA GLU A 20 -24.93 7.12 37.34
C GLU A 20 -24.15 6.03 36.59
N VAL A 21 -24.45 4.77 36.89
CA VAL A 21 -23.89 3.61 36.18
C VAL A 21 -24.33 3.59 34.72
N LEU A 22 -25.60 3.93 34.46
CA LEU A 22 -26.16 3.95 33.11
C LEU A 22 -25.57 5.10 32.27
N MET A 23 -25.37 6.28 32.88
CA MET A 23 -24.66 7.38 32.25
C MET A 23 -23.18 7.04 31.98
N ALA A 24 -22.50 6.40 32.93
CA ALA A 24 -21.11 5.97 32.75
C ALA A 24 -20.98 4.94 31.61
N LEU A 25 -21.91 3.99 31.50
CA LEU A 25 -21.98 3.04 30.38
C LEU A 25 -22.23 3.72 29.04
N LEU A 26 -23.14 4.71 28.99
CA LEU A 26 -23.38 5.50 27.78
C LEU A 26 -22.13 6.27 27.35
N LEU A 27 -21.48 6.96 28.28
CA LEU A 27 -20.24 7.69 27.99
C LEU A 27 -19.12 6.74 27.54
N LEU A 28 -18.97 5.58 28.20
CA LEU A 28 -18.00 4.56 27.82
C LEU A 28 -18.25 4.07 26.38
N SER A 29 -19.52 3.85 26.01
CA SER A 29 -19.86 3.40 24.66
C SER A 29 -19.48 4.42 23.57
N VAL A 30 -19.73 5.71 23.82
CA VAL A 30 -19.38 6.80 22.89
C VAL A 30 -17.87 6.92 22.74
N VAL A 31 -17.13 6.85 23.86
CA VAL A 31 -15.66 6.89 23.86
C VAL A 31 -15.08 5.69 23.13
N ALA A 32 -15.61 4.49 23.37
CA ALA A 32 -15.18 3.26 22.70
C ALA A 32 -15.39 3.33 21.18
N LEU A 33 -16.57 3.80 20.73
CA LEU A 33 -16.87 4.01 19.32
C LEU A 33 -15.91 5.03 18.67
N GLY A 34 -15.64 6.15 19.34
CA GLY A 34 -14.68 7.14 18.87
C GLY A 34 -13.27 6.56 18.72
N LEU A 35 -12.81 5.77 19.71
CA LEU A 35 -11.50 5.13 19.69
C LEU A 35 -11.37 4.11 18.55
N LEU A 36 -12.41 3.31 18.30
CA LEU A 36 -12.43 2.32 17.21
C LEU A 36 -12.37 3.00 15.83
N LEU A 37 -13.06 4.13 15.65
CA LEU A 37 -13.02 4.89 14.39
C LEU A 37 -11.62 5.45 14.11
N VAL A 38 -10.95 6.00 15.13
CA VAL A 38 -9.59 6.53 14.98
C VAL A 38 -8.60 5.41 14.67
N GLN A 39 -8.66 4.30 15.41
CA GLN A 39 -7.80 3.13 15.16
C GLN A 39 -8.02 2.54 13.76
N GLY A 40 -9.27 2.44 13.30
CA GLY A 40 -9.58 1.98 11.94
C GLY A 40 -8.94 2.85 10.86
N ARG A 41 -9.00 4.19 11.00
CA ARG A 41 -8.35 5.12 10.05
C ARG A 41 -6.83 5.01 10.06
N LEU A 42 -6.23 4.87 11.25
CA LEU A 42 -4.78 4.69 11.39
C LEU A 42 -4.31 3.39 10.74
N LEU A 43 -5.07 2.30 10.89
CA LEU A 43 -4.76 1.01 10.24
C LEU A 43 -4.81 1.09 8.72
N ILE A 44 -5.82 1.76 8.15
CA ILE A 44 -5.93 1.96 6.70
C ILE A 44 -4.74 2.80 6.18
N SER A 45 -4.41 3.89 6.89
CA SER A 45 -3.25 4.71 6.54
C SER A 45 -1.94 3.93 6.65
N SER A 46 -1.80 3.06 7.66
CA SER A 46 -0.62 2.22 7.85
C SER A 46 -0.48 1.17 6.75
N SER A 47 -1.58 0.54 6.34
CA SER A 47 -1.57 -0.45 5.26
C SER A 47 -1.22 0.20 3.92
N SER A 48 -1.80 1.36 3.61
CA SER A 48 -1.47 2.11 2.39
C SER A 48 0.00 2.59 2.38
N ALA A 49 0.52 3.00 3.55
CA ALA A 49 1.92 3.38 3.69
C ALA A 49 2.89 2.19 3.52
N ASP A 50 2.53 1.01 4.03
CA ASP A 50 3.31 -0.22 3.84
C ASP A 50 3.36 -0.63 2.36
N LEU A 51 2.21 -0.64 1.68
CA LEU A 51 2.14 -0.93 0.24
C LEU A 51 2.95 0.07 -0.59
N LYS A 52 2.89 1.36 -0.24
CA LYS A 52 3.73 2.39 -0.84
C LYS A 52 5.21 2.11 -0.61
N SER A 53 5.60 1.74 0.60
CA SER A 53 6.99 1.41 0.93
C SER A 53 7.51 0.23 0.12
N GLN A 54 6.72 -0.84 0.01
CA GLN A 54 7.04 -2.01 -0.80
C GLN A 54 7.17 -1.65 -2.29
N ALA A 55 6.26 -0.83 -2.82
CA ALA A 55 6.33 -0.33 -4.19
C ALA A 55 7.60 0.47 -4.46
N VAL A 56 7.97 1.40 -3.56
CA VAL A 56 9.20 2.19 -3.66
C VAL A 56 10.44 1.29 -3.63
N GLN A 57 10.48 0.29 -2.76
CA GLN A 57 11.61 -0.63 -2.67
C GLN A 57 11.78 -1.45 -3.96
N LEU A 58 10.68 -1.96 -4.53
CA LEU A 58 10.71 -2.69 -5.79
C LEU A 58 11.20 -1.81 -6.94
N ILE A 59 10.66 -0.60 -7.09
CA ILE A 59 11.07 0.31 -8.16
C ILE A 59 12.52 0.75 -7.99
N ASN A 60 12.99 1.03 -6.77
CA ASN A 60 14.38 1.40 -6.54
C ASN A 60 15.35 0.25 -6.88
N ASN A 61 14.99 -0.99 -6.53
CA ASN A 61 15.77 -2.16 -6.90
C ASN A 61 15.90 -2.28 -8.44
N ASP A 62 14.78 -2.13 -9.14
CA ASP A 62 14.75 -2.15 -10.60
C ASP A 62 15.52 -0.99 -11.22
N TYR A 63 15.42 0.22 -10.66
CA TYR A 63 16.19 1.37 -11.10
C TYR A 63 17.70 1.08 -11.07
N HIS A 64 18.19 0.45 -10.00
CA HIS A 64 19.59 0.04 -9.91
C HIS A 64 19.96 -1.04 -10.92
N ALA A 65 19.08 -2.00 -11.19
CA ALA A 65 19.30 -3.05 -12.19
C ALA A 65 19.32 -2.49 -13.62
N LEU A 66 18.40 -1.57 -13.94
CA LEU A 66 18.23 -0.97 -15.27
C LEU A 66 19.26 0.12 -15.58
N ARG A 67 19.98 0.64 -14.58
CA ARG A 67 20.97 1.72 -14.78
C ARG A 67 21.99 1.39 -15.88
N ASN A 68 22.37 0.12 -15.99
CA ASN A 68 23.38 -0.34 -16.96
C ASN A 68 22.77 -0.89 -18.25
N PHE A 69 21.44 -0.84 -18.40
CA PHE A 69 20.77 -1.29 -19.62
C PHE A 69 20.87 -0.22 -20.71
N ASP A 70 20.98 -0.68 -21.96
CA ASP A 70 20.80 0.16 -23.12
C ASP A 70 19.30 0.51 -23.33
N ASP A 71 19.04 1.39 -24.30
CA ASP A 71 17.68 1.88 -24.57
C ASP A 71 16.74 0.77 -25.09
N ASN A 72 17.26 -0.24 -25.79
CA ASN A 72 16.46 -1.36 -26.29
C ASN A 72 16.04 -2.26 -25.13
N GLN A 73 16.95 -2.56 -24.22
CA GLN A 73 16.66 -3.34 -23.02
C GLN A 73 15.67 -2.62 -22.11
N LYS A 74 15.83 -1.32 -21.87
CA LYS A 74 14.84 -0.51 -21.11
C LYS A 74 13.47 -0.51 -21.77
N ARG A 75 13.42 -0.42 -23.10
CA ARG A 75 12.18 -0.55 -23.87
C ARG A 75 11.57 -1.94 -23.72
N SER A 76 12.36 -3.00 -23.81
CA SER A 76 11.93 -4.39 -23.63
C SER A 76 11.35 -4.63 -22.24
N TYR A 77 12.02 -4.16 -21.18
CA TYR A 77 11.51 -4.18 -19.80
C TYR A 77 10.18 -3.44 -19.70
N ARG A 78 10.10 -2.20 -20.21
CA ARG A 78 8.89 -1.36 -20.14
C ARG A 78 7.70 -2.03 -20.82
N LEU A 79 7.90 -2.52 -22.04
CA LEU A 79 6.85 -3.17 -22.82
C LEU A 79 6.32 -4.41 -22.11
N ALA A 80 7.21 -5.25 -21.57
CA ALA A 80 6.80 -6.42 -20.80
C ALA A 80 5.98 -6.03 -19.56
N LEU A 81 6.43 -5.03 -18.80
CA LEU A 81 5.74 -4.57 -17.60
C LEU A 81 4.35 -4.00 -17.91
N SER A 82 4.26 -3.14 -18.93
CA SER A 82 2.97 -2.57 -19.38
C SER A 82 2.04 -3.64 -19.95
N GLN A 83 2.56 -4.66 -20.63
CA GLN A 83 1.77 -5.77 -21.17
C GLN A 83 1.16 -6.63 -20.06
N ILE A 84 1.95 -6.97 -19.03
CA ILE A 84 1.45 -7.72 -17.88
C ILE A 84 0.34 -6.92 -17.18
N ALA A 85 0.58 -5.63 -16.91
CA ALA A 85 -0.38 -4.78 -16.23
C ALA A 85 -1.68 -4.57 -17.05
N SER A 86 -1.60 -4.39 -18.37
CA SER A 86 -2.77 -4.17 -19.24
C SER A 86 -3.57 -5.42 -19.55
N SER A 87 -2.99 -6.61 -19.35
CA SER A 87 -3.70 -7.89 -19.49
C SER A 87 -4.66 -8.20 -18.33
N ALA A 88 -4.70 -7.35 -17.31
CA ALA A 88 -5.47 -7.56 -16.09
C ALA A 88 -6.39 -6.39 -15.76
N THR A 89 -7.59 -6.71 -15.29
CA THR A 89 -8.58 -5.75 -14.75
C THR A 89 -8.80 -5.94 -13.25
N THR A 90 -8.27 -7.03 -12.69
CA THR A 90 -8.30 -7.35 -11.26
C THR A 90 -6.93 -7.78 -10.75
N LEU A 91 -6.71 -7.69 -9.44
CA LEU A 91 -5.44 -8.09 -8.84
C LEU A 91 -5.17 -9.60 -9.01
N GLN A 92 -6.23 -10.41 -9.03
CA GLN A 92 -6.10 -11.84 -9.27
C GLN A 92 -5.68 -12.15 -10.71
N GLU A 93 -6.23 -11.42 -11.69
CA GLU A 93 -5.78 -11.50 -13.08
C GLU A 93 -4.33 -11.02 -13.22
N TYR A 94 -3.95 -9.94 -12.54
CA TYR A 94 -2.58 -9.43 -12.56
C TYR A 94 -1.59 -10.45 -11.98
N ARG A 95 -1.92 -11.09 -10.85
CA ARG A 95 -1.13 -12.20 -10.30
C ARG A 95 -0.97 -13.34 -11.30
N ARG A 96 -2.04 -13.74 -12.00
CA ARG A 96 -1.98 -14.79 -13.02
C ARG A 96 -1.11 -14.34 -14.20
N ALA A 97 -1.27 -13.11 -14.67
CA ALA A 97 -0.50 -12.54 -15.76
C ALA A 97 0.98 -12.37 -15.43
N ALA A 98 1.34 -12.08 -14.18
CA ALA A 98 2.72 -12.02 -13.73
C ALA A 98 3.36 -13.41 -13.63
N GLN A 99 2.57 -14.44 -13.27
CA GLN A 99 3.05 -15.82 -13.08
C GLN A 99 3.05 -16.65 -14.37
N ALA A 100 2.27 -16.27 -15.38
CA ALA A 100 2.14 -17.01 -16.63
C ALA A 100 3.40 -16.98 -17.52
N PRO A 101 4.12 -15.85 -17.67
CA PRO A 101 5.38 -15.81 -18.38
C PRO A 101 6.47 -16.53 -17.58
N ARG A 102 6.97 -17.65 -18.11
CA ARG A 102 8.24 -18.24 -17.66
C ARG A 102 9.29 -17.98 -18.72
N MET A 103 10.21 -17.07 -18.44
CA MET A 103 11.47 -16.96 -19.18
C MET A 103 12.56 -17.62 -18.35
N ASP A 104 12.92 -18.85 -18.72
CA ASP A 104 14.02 -19.59 -18.10
C ASP A 104 15.35 -19.01 -18.56
N CYS A 105 15.71 -17.88 -17.95
CA CYS A 105 16.91 -17.12 -18.30
C CYS A 105 18.11 -17.59 -17.45
N TYR A 106 18.52 -18.85 -17.63
CA TYR A 106 19.56 -19.45 -16.81
C TYR A 106 20.98 -19.36 -17.41
N GLN A 107 21.14 -19.45 -18.75
CA GLN A 107 22.40 -19.16 -19.46
C GLN A 107 22.14 -18.82 -20.94
N GLY A 108 22.79 -17.78 -21.48
CA GLY A 108 22.74 -17.44 -22.92
C GLY A 108 21.54 -16.61 -23.39
N CYS A 109 20.77 -16.00 -22.47
CA CYS A 109 19.74 -15.04 -22.84
C CYS A 109 20.29 -13.87 -23.64
N SER A 110 19.53 -13.41 -24.63
CA SER A 110 19.74 -12.09 -25.19
C SER A 110 19.55 -11.01 -24.11
N ALA A 111 20.20 -9.88 -24.31
CA ALA A 111 20.11 -8.72 -23.43
C ALA A 111 18.65 -8.28 -23.19
N ASP A 112 17.81 -8.39 -24.22
CA ASP A 112 16.37 -8.12 -24.16
C ASP A 112 15.58 -9.16 -23.35
N ALA A 113 15.90 -10.45 -23.49
CA ALA A 113 15.24 -11.51 -22.73
C ALA A 113 15.54 -11.37 -21.22
N TYR A 114 16.75 -10.95 -20.87
CA TYR A 114 17.08 -10.60 -19.48
C TYR A 114 16.23 -9.43 -18.96
N ALA A 115 16.06 -8.39 -19.76
CA ALA A 115 15.24 -7.23 -19.39
C ALA A 115 13.75 -7.59 -19.22
N GLN A 116 13.21 -8.45 -20.08
CA GLN A 116 11.84 -8.94 -19.93
C GLN A 116 11.69 -9.86 -18.72
N SER A 117 12.69 -10.71 -18.43
CA SER A 117 12.70 -11.55 -17.23
C SER A 117 12.69 -10.70 -15.95
N LEU A 118 13.46 -9.62 -15.92
CA LEU A 118 13.41 -8.66 -14.81
C LEU A 118 12.00 -8.07 -14.65
N ALA A 119 11.36 -7.62 -15.73
CA ALA A 119 9.98 -7.09 -15.67
C ALA A 119 8.97 -8.12 -15.12
N ILE A 120 9.10 -9.39 -15.49
CA ILE A 120 8.27 -10.49 -14.96
C ILE A 120 8.51 -10.69 -13.47
N GLN A 121 9.77 -10.66 -13.02
CA GLN A 121 10.12 -10.78 -11.61
C GLN A 121 9.54 -9.60 -10.80
N THR A 122 9.67 -8.39 -11.31
CA THR A 122 9.05 -7.18 -10.72
C THR A 122 7.55 -7.33 -10.60
N ALA A 123 6.88 -7.73 -11.69
CA ALA A 123 5.44 -7.90 -11.70
C ALA A 123 4.99 -8.97 -10.69
N ASN A 124 5.73 -10.08 -10.59
CA ASN A 124 5.46 -11.14 -9.62
C ASN A 124 5.60 -10.66 -8.18
N ALA A 125 6.70 -9.98 -7.87
CA ALA A 125 6.94 -9.44 -6.53
C ALA A 125 5.88 -8.40 -6.15
N ALA A 126 5.52 -7.51 -7.09
CA ALA A 126 4.44 -6.54 -6.91
C ALA A 126 3.10 -7.24 -6.66
N ALA A 127 2.78 -8.28 -7.42
CA ALA A 127 1.51 -8.99 -7.31
C ALA A 127 1.37 -9.74 -5.96
N GLN A 128 2.48 -10.24 -5.41
CA GLN A 128 2.56 -10.80 -4.05
C GLN A 128 2.33 -9.73 -2.99
N ALA A 129 2.87 -8.53 -3.21
CA ALA A 129 2.67 -7.34 -2.37
C ALA A 129 1.28 -6.69 -2.50
N ASN A 130 0.37 -7.20 -3.35
CA ASN A 130 -0.91 -6.54 -3.68
C ASN A 130 -0.78 -5.17 -4.36
N VAL A 131 0.33 -4.96 -5.08
CA VAL A 131 0.61 -3.77 -5.86
C VAL A 131 0.61 -4.13 -7.35
N VAL A 132 0.07 -3.25 -8.17
CA VAL A 132 0.19 -3.29 -9.63
C VAL A 132 1.28 -2.31 -10.02
N ILE A 133 2.32 -2.78 -10.70
CA ILE A 133 3.35 -1.90 -11.27
C ILE A 133 3.23 -1.95 -12.78
N THR A 134 3.19 -0.79 -13.39
CA THR A 134 3.25 -0.60 -14.84
C THR A 134 4.24 0.50 -15.17
N ALA A 135 4.44 0.76 -16.44
CA ALA A 135 5.22 1.87 -16.92
C ALA A 135 4.42 2.67 -17.95
N THR A 136 4.57 3.99 -17.90
CA THR A 136 3.88 4.94 -18.78
C THR A 136 4.80 6.08 -19.19
N THR A 137 4.38 6.86 -20.16
CA THR A 137 5.05 8.10 -20.57
C THR A 137 4.80 9.21 -19.56
N CYS A 138 5.84 9.97 -19.22
CA CYS A 138 5.76 11.14 -18.36
C CYS A 138 6.62 12.28 -18.95
N PRO A 139 6.49 13.53 -18.47
CA PRO A 139 7.17 14.68 -19.07
C PRO A 139 8.70 14.54 -19.19
N SER A 140 9.32 13.76 -18.29
CA SER A 140 10.76 13.50 -18.27
C SER A 140 11.18 12.25 -19.07
N GLY A 141 10.27 11.61 -19.82
CA GLY A 141 10.52 10.36 -20.55
C GLY A 141 9.54 9.28 -20.12
N TYR A 142 10.02 8.26 -19.40
CA TYR A 142 9.18 7.19 -18.89
C TYR A 142 9.24 7.10 -17.37
N CYS A 143 8.12 6.67 -16.81
CA CYS A 143 7.93 6.57 -15.37
C CYS A 143 7.32 5.21 -15.03
N TRP A 144 7.74 4.67 -13.89
CA TRP A 144 7.01 3.62 -13.21
C TRP A 144 5.77 4.21 -12.56
N VAL A 145 4.68 3.45 -12.63
CA VAL A 145 3.43 3.73 -11.92
C VAL A 145 3.10 2.52 -11.08
N ALA A 146 3.12 2.69 -9.77
CA ALA A 146 2.63 1.69 -8.83
C ALA A 146 1.24 2.09 -8.34
N MET A 147 0.34 1.12 -8.22
CA MET A 147 -1.04 1.34 -7.79
C MET A 147 -1.48 0.20 -6.88
N TRP A 148 -2.31 0.49 -5.88
CA TRP A 148 -2.89 -0.48 -4.97
C TRP A 148 -4.34 -0.12 -4.65
N GLY A 149 -5.01 -0.96 -3.88
CA GLY A 149 -6.37 -0.71 -3.41
C GLY A 149 -7.33 -0.33 -4.54
N SER A 150 -8.01 0.81 -4.38
CA SER A 150 -9.02 1.30 -5.32
C SER A 150 -8.45 1.84 -6.65
N ALA A 151 -7.14 2.11 -6.70
CA ALA A 151 -6.48 2.69 -7.86
C ALA A 151 -5.85 1.66 -8.80
N ALA A 152 -5.70 0.40 -8.35
CA ALA A 152 -4.96 -0.67 -9.05
C ALA A 152 -5.34 -0.86 -10.54
N PHE A 153 -6.60 -0.58 -10.90
CA PHE A 153 -7.12 -0.73 -12.27
C PHE A 153 -8.03 0.43 -12.71
N ALA A 154 -8.01 1.57 -11.99
CA ALA A 154 -8.86 2.73 -12.25
C ALA A 154 -8.31 3.60 -13.40
N GLY A 155 -8.01 3.00 -14.55
CA GLY A 155 -7.65 3.71 -15.78
C GLY A 155 -6.24 4.31 -15.83
N TYR A 156 -5.30 3.84 -15.01
CA TYR A 156 -3.91 4.35 -14.93
C TYR A 156 -3.78 5.86 -14.65
N ASP A 157 -4.85 6.53 -14.23
CA ASP A 157 -4.86 7.97 -13.97
C ASP A 157 -4.33 8.28 -12.55
N CYS A 158 -3.11 7.82 -12.30
CA CYS A 158 -2.42 8.12 -11.05
C CYS A 158 -2.09 9.62 -10.94
N GLN A 159 -1.93 10.33 -12.07
CA GLN A 159 -1.66 11.77 -12.08
C GLN A 159 -2.85 12.58 -11.58
N ALA A 160 -4.09 12.31 -12.03
CA ALA A 160 -5.25 13.00 -11.50
C ALA A 160 -5.50 12.66 -10.03
N ARG A 161 -5.21 11.42 -9.61
CA ARG A 161 -5.37 10.99 -8.21
C ARG A 161 -4.34 11.61 -7.27
N LEU A 162 -3.10 11.82 -7.71
CA LEU A 162 -2.08 12.54 -6.93
C LEU A 162 -2.42 14.02 -6.73
N ALA A 163 -3.17 14.63 -7.67
CA ALA A 163 -3.66 16.00 -7.54
C ALA A 163 -4.86 16.11 -6.57
N SER A 164 -5.61 15.02 -6.38
CA SER A 164 -6.67 14.95 -5.39
C SER A 164 -6.10 14.57 -4.02
N THR A 165 -6.43 15.31 -2.95
CA THR A 165 -6.00 15.02 -1.57
C THR A 165 -6.65 13.76 -0.96
N ALA A 166 -7.45 13.02 -1.72
CA ALA A 166 -7.91 11.70 -1.34
C ALA A 166 -6.74 10.73 -1.40
N SER A 167 -6.60 9.85 -0.40
CA SER A 167 -5.50 8.87 -0.25
C SER A 167 -5.03 8.35 -1.61
N ALA A 168 -3.88 8.85 -2.07
CA ALA A 168 -3.34 8.45 -3.36
C ALA A 168 -2.82 7.01 -3.21
N ASP A 169 -3.68 6.05 -3.52
CA ASP A 169 -3.35 4.62 -3.59
C ASP A 169 -2.43 4.32 -4.80
N CYS A 170 -1.58 5.27 -5.18
CA CYS A 170 -0.70 5.17 -6.31
C CYS A 170 0.55 6.05 -6.15
N LEU A 171 1.59 5.73 -6.91
CA LEU A 171 2.88 6.38 -6.91
C LEU A 171 3.40 6.46 -8.35
N ILE A 172 3.99 7.59 -8.72
CA ILE A 172 4.73 7.76 -9.98
C ILE A 172 6.19 8.04 -9.64
N MET A 173 7.10 7.31 -10.27
CA MET A 173 8.54 7.52 -10.15
C MET A 173 9.16 7.62 -11.54
N GLY A 174 9.90 8.68 -11.80
CA GLY A 174 10.62 8.87 -13.07
C GLY A 174 11.99 8.17 -13.08
N GLY A 175 12.59 8.12 -14.26
CA GLY A 175 13.94 7.57 -14.45
C GLY A 175 13.99 6.22 -15.15
N LEU A 176 12.92 5.85 -15.87
CA LEU A 176 12.85 4.66 -16.72
C LEU A 176 13.30 4.97 -18.15
#